data_AF-A0A7C3L3Z4-F1
#
_entry.id   AF-A0A7C3L3Z4-F1
#
_cell.length_a   1.000
_cell.length_b   1.000
_cell.length_c   1.000
_cell.angle_alpha   90.00
_cell.angle_beta   90.00
_cell.angle_gamma   90.00
#
_symmetry.space_group_name_H-M   'P 1'
#
loop_
_entity.id
_entity.type
_entity.pdbx_description
1 polymer ?
#
loop_
_entity_poly.entity_id
_entity_poly.type
_entity_poly.pdbx_seq_one_letter_code
_entity_poly.pdbx_strand_id
1 'polypeptide(L)'
;MVYEIHTYGGGDFLVAVLNGVKLVFSAGAYSTLIQAMALLGLIFFLGWIAFTFRFQLSWLLWFALAYLGFFVPKVDVAVIDHLRPGNTQVVTGVPALLGYAGYMSSALGDGLTRLMEQAFSLPAGLQFRQAGYATSLHAMRASLLEQIPEPYVAGSAARYIRECVLYDVLDGSKAANAILTSPDLLTAFASDHPSRFTETHIASDGSEIEGIPDVVSCAQGYERLTTGLNYIYNGWWGR
;
A
#
# COMPACT_ATOMS: atom_id res chain seq x y z
N MET A 1 -15.36 7.02 26.49
CA MET A 1 -14.14 7.24 25.68
C MET A 1 -14.27 6.36 24.46
N VAL A 2 -13.94 6.88 23.27
CA VAL A 2 -14.06 6.14 22.01
C VAL A 2 -12.66 5.78 21.54
N TYR A 3 -12.44 4.51 21.23
CA TYR A 3 -11.17 4.01 20.70
C TYR A 3 -11.27 3.79 19.20
N GLU A 4 -10.29 4.27 18.45
CA GLU A 4 -10.30 4.21 16.99
C GLU A 4 -9.55 2.97 16.47
N ILE A 5 -10.22 2.18 15.64
CA ILE A 5 -9.63 1.02 14.97
C ILE A 5 -9.62 1.30 13.47
N HIS A 6 -8.41 1.40 12.91
CA HIS A 6 -8.21 1.63 11.48
C HIS A 6 -8.27 0.29 10.71
N THR A 7 -9.02 0.28 9.60
CA THR A 7 -9.06 -0.84 8.66
C THR A 7 -8.93 -0.36 7.22
N TYR A 8 -8.45 -1.25 6.35
CA TYR A 8 -8.13 -0.97 4.94
C TYR A 8 -9.03 -1.81 4.02
N GLY A 9 -10.34 -1.69 4.23
CA GLY A 9 -11.36 -2.56 3.67
C GLY A 9 -11.98 -3.49 4.72
N GLY A 10 -13.19 -3.98 4.41
CA GLY A 10 -13.91 -4.92 5.27
C GLY A 10 -14.44 -4.34 6.58
N GLY A 11 -14.58 -3.01 6.71
CA GLY A 11 -15.12 -2.39 7.93
C GLY A 11 -16.47 -2.95 8.37
N ASP A 12 -17.35 -3.28 7.40
CA ASP A 12 -18.62 -3.98 7.64
C ASP A 12 -18.46 -5.28 8.44
N PHE A 13 -17.47 -6.08 8.05
CA PHE A 13 -17.19 -7.37 8.67
C PHE A 13 -16.67 -7.17 10.09
N LEU A 14 -15.75 -6.23 10.29
CA LEU A 14 -15.21 -5.93 11.61
C LEU A 14 -16.31 -5.42 12.57
N VAL A 15 -17.21 -4.58 12.08
CA VAL A 15 -18.38 -4.12 12.81
C VAL A 15 -19.31 -5.28 13.17
N ALA A 16 -19.57 -6.21 12.25
CA ALA A 16 -20.38 -7.39 12.51
C ALA A 16 -19.75 -8.29 13.59
N VAL A 17 -18.43 -8.48 13.56
CA VAL A 17 -17.69 -9.23 14.59
C VAL A 17 -17.78 -8.55 15.95
N LEU A 18 -17.55 -7.23 16.02
CA LEU A 18 -17.65 -6.46 17.27
C LEU A 18 -19.07 -6.48 17.84
N ASN A 19 -20.09 -6.40 16.99
CA ASN A 19 -21.49 -6.56 17.39
C ASN A 19 -21.80 -7.98 17.90
N GLY A 20 -21.22 -9.02 17.29
CA GLY A 20 -21.31 -10.40 17.79
C GLY A 20 -20.68 -10.55 19.17
N VAL A 21 -19.47 -10.01 19.36
CA VAL A 21 -18.78 -9.99 20.66
C VAL A 21 -19.60 -9.24 21.70
N LYS A 22 -20.12 -8.05 21.36
CA LYS A 22 -21.02 -7.29 22.22
C LYS A 22 -22.20 -8.14 22.69
N LEU A 23 -22.84 -8.90 21.80
CA LEU A 23 -23.99 -9.73 22.13
C LEU A 23 -23.62 -10.86 23.10
N VAL A 24 -22.49 -11.54 22.86
CA VAL A 24 -21.98 -12.61 23.76
C VAL A 24 -21.64 -12.07 25.14
N PHE A 25 -20.94 -10.93 25.23
CA PHE A 25 -20.54 -10.32 26.49
C PHE A 25 -21.67 -9.57 27.20
N SER A 26 -22.74 -9.22 26.49
CA SER A 26 -23.96 -8.68 27.06
C SER A 26 -24.93 -9.76 27.53
N ALA A 27 -24.73 -11.01 27.13
CA ALA A 27 -25.56 -12.12 27.60
C ALA A 27 -25.32 -12.34 29.10
N GLY A 28 -26.39 -12.36 29.89
CA GLY A 28 -26.31 -12.59 31.35
C GLY A 28 -25.57 -13.88 31.71
N ALA A 29 -25.65 -14.90 30.86
CA ALA A 29 -24.92 -16.17 31.02
C ALA A 29 -23.38 -16.00 31.04
N TYR A 30 -22.84 -15.02 30.31
CA TYR A 30 -21.39 -14.75 30.33
C TYR A 30 -20.96 -14.13 31.65
N SER A 31 -21.78 -13.21 32.19
CA SER A 31 -21.52 -12.59 33.49
C SER A 31 -21.54 -13.61 34.63
N THR A 32 -22.47 -14.57 34.60
CA THR A 32 -22.55 -15.63 35.62
C THR A 32 -21.39 -16.62 35.51
N LEU A 33 -20.97 -16.97 34.29
CA LEU A 33 -19.82 -17.85 34.07
C LEU A 33 -18.52 -17.23 34.58
N ILE A 34 -18.29 -15.95 34.28
CA ILE A 34 -17.13 -15.20 34.78
C ILE A 34 -17.16 -15.12 36.31
N GLN A 35 -18.32 -14.81 36.90
CA GLN A 35 -18.46 -14.76 38.36
C GLN A 35 -18.20 -16.13 39.00
N ALA A 36 -18.66 -17.22 38.40
CA ALA A 36 -18.39 -18.57 38.87
C ALA A 36 -16.87 -18.89 38.83
N MET A 37 -16.18 -18.51 37.76
CA MET A 37 -14.73 -18.67 37.66
C MET A 37 -13.97 -17.80 38.66
N ALA A 38 -14.43 -16.58 38.90
CA ALA A 38 -13.85 -15.71 39.93
C ALA A 38 -14.03 -16.31 41.34
N LEU A 39 -15.19 -16.90 41.64
CA LEU A 39 -15.44 -17.59 42.91
C LEU A 39 -14.55 -18.84 43.06
N LEU A 40 -14.41 -19.65 42.02
CA LEU A 40 -13.50 -20.81 42.04
C LEU A 40 -12.04 -20.38 42.27
N GLY A 41 -11.60 -19.31 41.62
CA GLY A 41 -10.27 -18.73 41.84
C GLY A 41 -10.08 -18.24 43.27
N LEU A 42 -11.11 -17.65 43.88
CA LEU A 42 -11.08 -17.21 45.27
C LEU A 42 -11.04 -18.39 46.25
N ILE A 43 -11.80 -19.46 46.01
CA ILE A 43 -11.76 -20.69 46.80
C ILE A 43 -10.36 -21.32 46.73
N PHE A 44 -9.77 -21.37 45.53
CA PHE A 44 -8.41 -21.89 45.34
C PHE A 44 -7.38 -21.05 46.12
N PHE A 45 -7.50 -19.72 46.09
CA PHE A 45 -6.64 -18.82 46.85
C PHE A 45 -6.77 -19.02 48.38
N LEU A 46 -7.99 -19.19 48.88
CA LEU A 46 -8.23 -19.50 50.29
C LEU A 46 -7.64 -20.86 50.68
N GLY A 47 -7.77 -21.87 49.82
CA GLY A 47 -7.14 -23.18 50.00
C GLY A 47 -5.61 -23.07 50.07
N TRP A 48 -5.01 -22.27 49.20
CA TRP A 48 -3.56 -22.03 49.20
C TRP A 48 -3.08 -21.40 50.51
N ILE A 49 -3.79 -20.38 51.01
CA ILE A 49 -3.48 -19.72 52.30
C ILE A 49 -3.56 -20.72 53.45
N ALA A 50 -4.59 -21.58 53.46
CA ALA A 50 -4.78 -22.57 54.51
C ALA A 50 -3.61 -23.57 54.60
N PHE A 51 -3.00 -23.94 53.47
CA PHE A 51 -1.85 -24.87 53.44
C PHE A 51 -0.50 -24.20 53.74
N THR A 52 -0.30 -22.96 53.31
CA THR A 52 1.01 -22.28 53.42
C THR A 52 1.13 -21.37 54.64
N PHE A 53 0.05 -21.11 55.39
CA PHE A 53 -0.04 -20.21 56.55
C PHE A 53 0.53 -18.78 56.30
N ARG A 54 0.72 -18.40 55.04
CA ARG A 54 1.25 -17.10 54.63
C ARG A 54 0.21 -16.35 53.82
N PHE A 55 -0.28 -15.26 54.39
CA PHE A 55 -1.22 -14.39 53.72
C PHE A 55 -0.47 -13.33 52.90
N GLN A 56 -0.46 -13.48 51.58
CA GLN A 56 0.02 -12.44 50.66
C GLN A 56 -1.15 -11.67 50.08
N LEU A 57 -1.51 -10.55 50.73
CA LEU A 57 -2.56 -9.64 50.27
C LEU A 57 -2.31 -9.11 48.85
N SER A 58 -1.04 -8.96 48.46
CA SER A 58 -0.62 -8.49 47.15
C SER A 58 -1.18 -9.35 46.01
N TRP A 59 -1.25 -10.67 46.19
CA TRP A 59 -1.77 -11.58 45.17
C TRP A 59 -3.28 -11.39 44.98
N LEU A 60 -4.03 -11.31 46.08
CA LEU A 60 -5.47 -11.08 46.05
C LEU A 60 -5.80 -9.73 45.40
N LEU A 61 -5.04 -8.69 45.74
CA LEU A 61 -5.19 -7.36 45.15
C LEU A 61 -4.95 -7.39 43.64
N TRP A 62 -3.89 -8.06 43.18
CA TRP A 62 -3.64 -8.20 41.74
C TRP A 62 -4.75 -8.95 41.01
N PHE A 63 -5.26 -10.04 41.59
CA PHE A 63 -6.35 -10.81 41.01
C PHE A 63 -7.65 -9.99 40.93
N ALA A 64 -8.01 -9.30 42.02
CA ALA A 64 -9.19 -8.44 42.06
C ALA A 64 -9.07 -7.26 41.08
N LEU A 65 -7.88 -6.65 40.98
CA LEU A 65 -7.63 -5.54 40.08
C LEU A 65 -7.64 -5.98 38.61
N ALA A 66 -7.09 -7.16 38.30
CA ALA A 66 -7.16 -7.74 36.96
C ALA A 66 -8.61 -8.07 36.57
N TYR A 67 -9.38 -8.67 37.48
CA TYR A 67 -10.80 -8.97 37.26
C TYR A 67 -11.62 -7.71 36.97
N LEU A 68 -11.51 -6.72 37.86
CA LEU A 68 -12.24 -5.45 37.73
C LEU A 68 -11.76 -4.61 36.55
N GLY A 69 -10.48 -4.67 36.20
CA GLY A 69 -9.89 -3.85 35.14
C GLY A 69 -10.10 -4.40 33.73
N PHE A 70 -10.11 -5.71 33.54
CA PHE A 70 -10.17 -6.31 32.19
C PHE A 70 -11.58 -6.77 31.79
N PHE A 71 -12.35 -7.34 32.71
CA PHE A 71 -13.60 -8.02 32.36
C PHE A 71 -14.85 -7.16 32.52
N VAL A 72 -14.84 -6.19 33.44
CA VAL A 72 -15.99 -5.36 33.76
C VAL A 72 -16.16 -4.14 32.86
N PRO A 73 -15.11 -3.35 32.56
CA PRO A 73 -15.31 -2.10 31.82
C PRO A 73 -15.67 -2.38 30.37
N LYS A 74 -16.64 -1.61 29.88
CA LYS A 74 -17.05 -1.59 28.48
C LYS A 74 -16.63 -0.25 27.87
N VAL A 75 -16.16 -0.31 26.63
CA VAL A 75 -15.68 0.84 25.88
C VAL A 75 -16.39 0.90 24.53
N ASP A 76 -16.41 2.09 23.96
CA ASP A 76 -16.95 2.31 22.63
C ASP A 76 -15.80 2.31 21.62
N VAL A 77 -16.01 1.66 20.48
CA VAL A 77 -14.99 1.48 19.45
C VAL A 77 -15.50 2.06 18.14
N ALA A 78 -14.77 3.02 17.58
CA ALA A 78 -15.02 3.54 16.24
C ALA A 78 -14.17 2.77 15.23
N VAL A 79 -14.82 2.10 14.27
CA VAL A 79 -14.15 1.43 13.16
C VAL A 79 -14.06 2.41 12.00
N ILE A 80 -12.85 2.81 11.62
CA ILE A 80 -12.56 3.74 10.52
C ILE A 80 -12.05 2.92 9.33
N ASP A 81 -12.85 2.82 8.27
CA ASP A 81 -12.45 2.19 7.01
C ASP A 81 -11.92 3.24 6.04
N HIS A 82 -10.60 3.23 5.80
CA HIS A 82 -9.93 4.17 4.90
C HIS A 82 -10.31 3.98 3.43
N LEU A 83 -10.76 2.76 3.06
CA LEU A 83 -11.15 2.43 1.68
C LEU A 83 -12.58 2.91 1.38
N ARG A 84 -13.45 2.88 2.39
CA ARG A 84 -14.86 3.30 2.30
C ARG A 84 -15.17 4.23 3.48
N PRO A 85 -14.82 5.53 3.40
CA PRO A 85 -14.98 6.47 4.52
C PRO A 85 -16.43 6.64 4.98
N GLY A 86 -17.40 6.44 4.08
CA GLY A 86 -18.84 6.46 4.39
C GLY A 86 -19.31 5.30 5.28
N ASN A 87 -18.45 4.34 5.60
CA ASN A 87 -18.78 3.15 6.37
C ASN A 87 -18.14 3.13 7.77
N THR A 88 -17.74 4.30 8.26
CA THR A 88 -17.22 4.49 9.61
C THR A 88 -18.37 4.33 10.61
N GLN A 89 -18.35 3.25 11.41
CA GLN A 89 -19.40 2.95 12.38
C GLN A 89 -18.83 2.80 13.78
N VAL A 90 -19.61 3.24 14.76
CA VAL A 90 -19.26 3.14 16.18
C VAL A 90 -20.01 1.98 16.81
N VAL A 91 -19.27 1.00 17.33
CA VAL A 91 -19.82 -0.13 18.09
C VAL A 91 -19.66 0.14 19.58
N THR A 92 -20.79 0.23 20.26
CA THR A 92 -20.85 0.52 21.70
C THR A 92 -20.88 -0.73 22.55
N GLY A 93 -20.28 -0.68 23.74
CA GLY A 93 -20.39 -1.76 24.72
C GLY A 93 -19.49 -2.97 24.49
N VAL A 94 -18.33 -2.77 23.85
CA VAL A 94 -17.30 -3.79 23.64
C VAL A 94 -16.46 -3.94 24.92
N PRO A 95 -16.02 -5.14 25.30
CA PRO A 95 -15.11 -5.32 26.44
C PRO A 95 -13.84 -4.47 26.29
N ALA A 96 -13.46 -3.75 27.35
CA ALA A 96 -12.34 -2.80 27.33
C ALA A 96 -11.04 -3.43 26.85
N LEU A 97 -10.75 -4.66 27.27
CA LEU A 97 -9.57 -5.40 26.84
C LEU A 97 -9.49 -5.52 25.32
N LEU A 98 -10.59 -5.92 24.68
CA LEU A 98 -10.65 -6.11 23.24
C LEU A 98 -10.59 -4.78 22.49
N GLY A 99 -11.29 -3.76 23.00
CA GLY A 99 -11.23 -2.41 22.45
C GLY A 99 -9.83 -1.81 22.50
N TYR A 100 -9.14 -1.92 23.65
CA TYR A 100 -7.78 -1.42 23.82
C TYR A 100 -6.75 -2.21 23.01
N ALA A 101 -6.83 -3.55 23.01
CA ALA A 101 -5.94 -4.38 22.22
C ALA A 101 -6.10 -4.10 20.71
N GLY A 102 -7.35 -3.95 20.25
CA GLY A 102 -7.67 -3.58 18.87
C GLY A 102 -7.16 -2.18 18.50
N TYR A 103 -7.32 -1.21 19.39
CA TYR A 103 -6.77 0.15 19.21
C TYR A 103 -5.25 0.11 19.06
N MET A 104 -4.55 -0.51 20.00
CA MET A 104 -3.09 -0.53 20.01
C MET A 104 -2.52 -1.25 18.78
N SER A 105 -3.07 -2.42 18.42
CA SER A 105 -2.60 -3.16 17.24
C SER A 105 -2.85 -2.38 15.95
N SER A 106 -3.99 -1.70 15.84
CA SER A 106 -4.37 -0.94 14.65
C SER A 106 -3.62 0.38 14.54
N ALA A 107 -3.39 1.07 15.65
CA ALA A 107 -2.57 2.29 15.67
C ALA A 107 -1.11 1.99 15.30
N LEU A 108 -0.55 0.89 15.82
CA LEU A 108 0.79 0.44 15.45
C LEU A 108 0.85 0.03 13.98
N GLY A 109 -0.14 -0.75 13.51
CA GLY A 109 -0.23 -1.13 12.10
C GLY A 109 -0.34 0.08 11.18
N ASP A 110 -1.21 1.04 11.50
CA ASP A 110 -1.39 2.28 10.75
C ASP A 110 -0.11 3.11 10.71
N GLY A 111 0.58 3.25 11.84
CA GLY A 111 1.87 3.92 11.91
C GLY A 111 2.94 3.25 11.04
N LEU A 112 3.07 1.93 11.11
CA LEU A 112 4.00 1.17 10.27
C LEU A 112 3.67 1.31 8.78
N THR A 113 2.39 1.31 8.41
CA THR A 113 1.98 1.55 7.02
C THR A 113 2.39 2.94 6.55
N ARG A 114 2.20 4.00 7.36
CA ARG A 114 2.67 5.36 7.01
C ARG A 114 4.16 5.40 6.78
N LEU A 115 4.94 4.75 7.66
CA LEU A 115 6.39 4.73 7.56
C LEU A 115 6.85 4.03 6.27
N MET A 116 6.18 2.93 5.88
CA MET A 116 6.48 2.25 4.64
C MET A 116 6.08 3.07 3.42
N GLU A 117 4.91 3.69 3.42
CA GLU A 117 4.47 4.59 2.35
C GLU A 117 5.42 5.79 2.17
N GLN A 118 5.93 6.33 3.28
CA GLN A 118 6.94 7.38 3.27
C GLN A 118 8.31 6.89 2.78
N ALA A 119 8.77 5.73 3.24
CA ALA A 119 10.07 5.18 2.87
C ALA A 119 10.17 4.83 1.37
N PHE A 120 9.06 4.37 0.79
CA PHE A 120 8.99 4.04 -0.64
C PHE A 120 8.52 5.19 -1.53
N SER A 121 8.21 6.36 -0.97
CA SER A 121 7.73 7.54 -1.72
C SER A 121 6.56 7.23 -2.66
N LEU A 122 5.58 6.43 -2.22
CA LEU A 122 4.46 6.04 -3.07
C LEU A 122 3.56 7.24 -3.38
N PRO A 123 3.22 7.48 -4.67
CA PRO A 123 2.22 8.47 -5.05
C PRO A 123 0.85 8.09 -4.50
N ALA A 124 -0.02 9.07 -4.27
CA ALA A 124 -1.30 8.92 -3.58
C ALA A 124 -2.16 7.75 -4.12
N GLY A 125 -2.20 7.56 -5.44
CA GLY A 125 -2.98 6.49 -6.08
C GLY A 125 -2.46 5.06 -5.86
N LEU A 126 -1.23 4.89 -5.38
CA LEU A 126 -0.63 3.58 -5.08
C LEU A 126 -0.52 3.29 -3.58
N GLN A 127 -0.78 4.28 -2.72
CA GLN A 127 -0.70 4.14 -1.27
C GLN A 127 -1.66 3.06 -0.78
N PHE A 128 -1.17 2.23 0.14
CA PHE A 128 -1.95 1.15 0.75
C PHE A 128 -3.21 1.67 1.45
N ARG A 129 -3.14 2.87 2.02
CA ARG A 129 -4.30 3.49 2.65
C ARG A 129 -5.46 3.79 1.70
N GLN A 130 -5.16 4.10 0.43
CA GLN A 130 -6.16 4.48 -0.58
C GLN A 130 -6.59 3.29 -1.45
N ALA A 131 -5.64 2.44 -1.83
CA ALA A 131 -5.87 1.30 -2.73
C ALA A 131 -6.07 -0.03 -2.00
N GLY A 132 -5.80 -0.11 -0.69
CA GLY A 132 -6.02 -1.30 0.14
C GLY A 132 -5.18 -2.50 -0.31
N TYR A 133 -5.69 -3.71 -0.16
CA TYR A 133 -4.99 -4.92 -0.61
C TYR A 133 -4.78 -5.01 -2.13
N ALA A 134 -5.46 -4.18 -2.92
CA ALA A 134 -5.33 -4.16 -4.36
C ALA A 134 -4.14 -3.33 -4.85
N THR A 135 -3.31 -2.74 -3.97
CA THR A 135 -2.19 -1.88 -4.39
C THR A 135 -1.25 -2.56 -5.37
N SER A 136 -0.98 -3.86 -5.18
CA SER A 136 -0.10 -4.63 -6.06
C SER A 136 -0.68 -4.77 -7.46
N LEU A 137 -1.99 -4.99 -7.57
CA LEU A 137 -2.70 -5.01 -8.86
C LEU A 137 -2.74 -3.62 -9.49
N HIS A 138 -2.93 -2.57 -8.69
CA HIS A 138 -2.86 -1.19 -9.18
C HIS A 138 -1.45 -0.82 -9.65
N ALA A 139 -0.41 -1.28 -8.96
CA ALA A 139 0.97 -1.09 -9.36
C ALA A 139 1.30 -1.88 -10.64
N MET A 140 0.85 -3.13 -10.75
CA MET A 140 1.00 -3.92 -11.99
C MET A 140 0.20 -3.31 -13.14
N ARG A 141 -1.00 -2.78 -12.88
CA ARG A 141 -1.76 -2.06 -13.90
C ARG A 141 -1.08 -0.76 -14.30
N ALA A 142 -0.54 0.00 -13.35
CA ALA A 142 0.23 1.21 -13.64
C ALA A 142 1.44 0.87 -14.51
N SER A 143 2.20 -0.17 -14.20
CA SER A 143 3.35 -0.58 -15.03
C SER A 143 2.96 -1.15 -16.40
N LEU A 144 1.81 -1.81 -16.51
CA LEU A 144 1.28 -2.32 -17.79
C LEU A 144 0.64 -1.23 -18.65
N LEU A 145 0.10 -0.17 -18.02
CA LEU A 145 -0.55 0.96 -18.67
C LEU A 145 0.39 2.15 -18.89
N GLU A 146 1.60 2.12 -18.33
CA GLU A 146 2.71 3.00 -18.69
C GLU A 146 3.22 2.64 -20.10
N GLN A 147 2.40 2.93 -21.10
CA GLN A 147 2.83 3.10 -22.47
C GLN A 147 3.16 4.58 -22.68
N ILE A 148 4.10 4.86 -23.59
CA ILE A 148 4.33 6.22 -24.07
C ILE A 148 2.95 6.76 -24.51
N PRO A 149 2.44 7.85 -23.91
CA PRO A 149 1.03 8.22 -24.02
C PRO A 149 0.60 8.53 -25.46
N GLU A 150 1.57 8.91 -26.30
CA GLU A 150 1.37 9.28 -27.68
C GLU A 150 1.86 8.18 -28.64
N PRO A 151 0.97 7.62 -29.48
CA PRO A 151 1.29 6.49 -30.35
C PRO A 151 2.34 6.83 -31.41
N TYR A 152 2.44 8.09 -31.83
CA TYR A 152 3.42 8.54 -32.81
C TYR A 152 4.85 8.51 -32.26
N VAL A 153 5.04 8.82 -30.97
CA VAL A 153 6.36 8.71 -30.30
C VAL A 153 6.69 7.26 -29.99
N ALA A 154 5.72 6.48 -29.50
CA ALA A 154 5.90 5.05 -29.26
C ALA A 154 6.30 4.28 -30.53
N GLY A 155 5.60 4.55 -31.64
CA GLY A 155 5.88 3.93 -32.93
C GLY A 155 7.23 4.33 -33.51
N SER A 156 7.58 5.62 -33.43
CA SER A 156 8.87 6.14 -33.92
C SER A 156 10.04 5.64 -33.08
N ALA A 157 9.88 5.54 -31.75
CA ALA A 157 10.89 4.97 -30.85
C ALA A 157 11.17 3.49 -31.18
N ALA A 158 10.12 2.70 -31.42
CA ALA A 158 10.27 1.29 -31.76
C ALA A 158 10.97 1.08 -33.12
N ARG A 159 10.70 1.94 -34.11
CA ARG A 159 11.40 1.93 -35.41
C ARG A 159 12.86 2.34 -35.25
N TYR A 160 13.14 3.42 -34.52
CA TYR A 160 14.49 3.88 -34.22
C TYR A 160 15.35 2.80 -33.55
N ILE A 161 14.79 2.10 -32.55
CA ILE A 161 15.50 1.02 -31.85
C ILE A 161 15.82 -0.13 -32.82
N ARG A 162 14.89 -0.46 -33.72
CA ARG A 162 15.07 -1.56 -34.68
C ARG A 162 16.05 -1.22 -35.79
N GLU A 163 15.97 -0.02 -36.35
CA GLU A 163 16.68 0.38 -37.57
C GLU A 163 18.04 1.03 -37.28
N CYS A 164 18.22 1.65 -36.11
CA CYS A 164 19.47 2.28 -35.69
C CYS A 164 20.16 1.50 -34.56
N VAL A 165 19.52 1.41 -33.39
CA VAL A 165 20.16 0.90 -32.17
C VAL A 165 20.53 -0.58 -32.28
N LEU A 166 19.64 -1.42 -32.79
CA LEU A 166 19.88 -2.86 -32.93
C LEU A 166 21.03 -3.12 -33.90
N TYR A 167 21.09 -2.39 -35.00
CA TYR A 167 22.19 -2.51 -35.96
C TYR A 167 23.51 -1.99 -35.38
N ASP A 168 23.51 -0.96 -34.54
CA ASP A 168 24.73 -0.48 -33.86
C ASP A 168 25.29 -1.54 -32.90
N VAL A 169 24.40 -2.30 -32.25
CA VAL A 169 24.77 -3.42 -31.40
C VAL A 169 25.28 -4.61 -32.20
N LEU A 170 24.64 -4.94 -33.33
CA LEU A 170 25.06 -6.04 -34.21
C LEU A 170 26.42 -5.78 -34.89
N ASP A 171 26.68 -4.52 -35.25
CA ASP A 171 27.95 -4.10 -35.88
C ASP A 171 29.08 -3.94 -34.83
N GLY A 172 28.78 -4.14 -33.54
CA GLY A 172 29.74 -4.02 -32.44
C GLY A 172 30.13 -2.58 -32.08
N SER A 173 29.58 -1.58 -32.76
CA SER A 173 29.78 -0.16 -32.43
C SER A 173 29.26 0.21 -31.02
N LYS A 174 28.27 -0.54 -30.52
CA LYS A 174 27.77 -0.45 -29.14
C LYS A 174 27.70 -1.83 -28.50
N ALA A 175 28.24 -1.96 -27.28
CA ALA A 175 28.10 -3.19 -26.52
C ALA A 175 26.69 -3.30 -25.91
N ALA A 176 26.00 -4.43 -26.12
CA ALA A 176 24.69 -4.67 -25.52
C ALA A 176 24.72 -4.53 -23.98
N ASN A 177 25.81 -4.95 -23.34
CA ASN A 177 25.98 -4.84 -21.89
C ASN A 177 26.06 -3.38 -21.40
N ALA A 178 26.60 -2.46 -22.22
CA ALA A 178 26.68 -1.04 -21.88
C ALA A 178 25.29 -0.37 -21.89
N ILE A 179 24.37 -0.88 -22.71
CA ILE A 179 22.98 -0.39 -22.75
C ILE A 179 22.21 -0.89 -21.52
N LEU A 180 22.34 -2.19 -21.19
CA LEU A 180 21.60 -2.82 -20.08
C LEU A 180 22.00 -2.32 -18.69
N THR A 181 23.21 -1.78 -18.55
CA THR A 181 23.74 -1.27 -17.27
C THR A 181 23.75 0.25 -17.18
N SER A 182 23.29 0.95 -18.23
CA SER A 182 23.30 2.42 -18.26
C SER A 182 22.27 3.00 -17.29
N PRO A 183 22.63 4.02 -16.48
CA PRO A 183 21.68 4.78 -15.66
C PRO A 183 20.70 5.59 -16.52
N ASP A 184 21.09 5.97 -17.74
CA ASP A 184 20.26 6.69 -18.71
C ASP A 184 20.13 5.88 -20.01
N LEU A 185 18.97 5.24 -20.20
CA LEU A 185 18.71 4.44 -21.40
C LEU A 185 18.60 5.31 -22.65
N LEU A 186 18.06 6.52 -22.51
CA LEU A 186 17.87 7.43 -23.63
C LEU A 186 19.21 7.85 -24.26
N THR A 187 20.21 8.17 -23.44
CA THR A 187 21.56 8.53 -23.93
C THR A 187 22.32 7.32 -24.44
N ALA A 188 22.10 6.14 -23.84
CA ALA A 188 22.70 4.90 -24.33
C ALA A 188 22.26 4.54 -25.76
N PHE A 189 21.02 4.85 -26.13
CA PHE A 189 20.46 4.64 -27.46
C PHE A 189 20.93 5.65 -28.52
N ALA A 190 21.64 6.72 -28.15
CA ALA A 190 22.09 7.72 -29.11
C ALA A 190 23.01 7.11 -30.18
N SER A 191 22.58 7.12 -31.44
CA SER A 191 23.34 6.64 -32.61
C SER A 191 23.75 7.81 -33.49
N ASP A 192 25.03 7.89 -33.85
CA ASP A 192 25.59 8.94 -34.71
C ASP A 192 26.00 8.39 -36.09
N HIS A 193 25.44 7.24 -36.51
CA HIS A 193 25.80 6.63 -37.78
C HIS A 193 25.22 7.43 -38.97
N PRO A 194 26.05 8.01 -39.86
CA PRO A 194 25.58 8.91 -40.92
C PRO A 194 24.94 8.19 -42.12
N SER A 195 25.09 6.86 -42.21
CA SER A 195 24.63 6.03 -43.34
C SER A 195 23.36 5.24 -43.05
N ARG A 196 22.78 5.38 -41.85
CA ARG A 196 21.58 4.65 -41.43
C ARG A 196 20.42 5.62 -41.28
N PHE A 197 19.25 5.18 -41.71
CA PHE A 197 18.04 5.98 -41.76
C PHE A 197 16.92 5.26 -41.02
N THR A 198 16.02 6.04 -40.44
CA THR A 198 14.83 5.54 -39.77
C THR A 198 13.61 6.37 -40.13
N GLU A 199 12.45 5.75 -40.10
CA GLU A 199 11.18 6.43 -40.28
C GLU A 199 10.68 7.01 -38.95
N THR A 200 10.33 8.28 -38.95
CA THR A 200 9.78 8.97 -37.79
C THR A 200 8.49 9.69 -38.12
N HIS A 201 7.51 9.58 -37.21
CA HIS A 201 6.29 10.38 -37.21
C HIS A 201 6.43 11.63 -36.32
N ILE A 202 7.66 11.96 -35.90
CA ILE A 202 7.95 13.15 -35.08
C ILE A 202 8.56 14.23 -35.98
N ALA A 203 7.97 15.42 -35.97
CA ALA A 203 8.49 16.58 -36.67
C ALA A 203 9.74 17.15 -35.96
N SER A 204 10.45 18.09 -36.61
CA SER A 204 11.59 18.77 -35.98
C SER A 204 11.22 19.57 -34.73
N ASP A 205 9.95 19.94 -34.58
CA ASP A 205 9.40 20.68 -33.42
C ASP A 205 8.81 19.75 -32.34
N GLY A 206 8.91 18.42 -32.51
CA GLY A 206 8.37 17.43 -31.57
C GLY A 206 6.88 17.10 -31.73
N SER A 207 6.16 17.81 -32.61
CA SER A 207 4.77 17.53 -32.95
C SER A 207 4.60 16.26 -33.80
N GLU A 208 3.39 15.73 -33.84
CA GLU A 208 3.03 14.60 -34.72
C GLU A 208 3.03 15.02 -36.20
N ILE A 209 3.58 14.16 -37.05
CA ILE A 209 3.44 14.25 -38.51
C ILE A 209 2.20 13.45 -38.91
N GLU A 210 1.13 14.15 -39.29
CA GLU A 210 -0.07 13.51 -39.84
C GLU A 210 0.20 13.04 -41.29
N GLY A 211 0.14 11.72 -41.52
CA GLY A 211 0.27 11.11 -42.85
C GLY A 211 1.59 10.37 -43.07
N ILE A 212 2.34 10.77 -44.10
CA ILE A 212 3.55 10.05 -44.55
C ILE A 212 4.70 10.30 -43.57
N PRO A 213 5.35 9.26 -43.01
CA PRO A 213 6.47 9.43 -42.10
C PRO A 213 7.66 10.07 -42.81
N ASP A 214 8.43 10.86 -42.07
CA ASP A 214 9.68 11.45 -42.56
C ASP A 214 10.83 10.44 -42.40
N VAL A 215 11.75 10.40 -43.35
CA VAL A 215 12.92 9.50 -43.31
C VAL A 215 14.14 10.33 -42.97
N VAL A 216 14.68 10.10 -41.78
CA VAL A 216 15.79 10.89 -41.23
C VAL A 216 16.98 10.01 -40.90
N SER A 217 18.19 10.59 -40.83
CA SER A 217 19.36 9.84 -40.38
C SER A 217 19.23 9.44 -38.92
N CYS A 218 19.95 8.41 -38.47
CA CYS A 218 19.89 7.96 -37.07
C CYS A 218 20.30 9.06 -36.07
N ALA A 219 21.20 9.97 -36.44
CA ALA A 219 21.56 11.13 -35.62
C ALA A 219 20.38 12.10 -35.46
N GLN A 220 19.68 12.41 -36.57
CA GLN A 220 18.50 13.28 -36.56
C GLN A 220 17.27 12.60 -35.92
N GLY A 221 17.15 11.28 -36.09
CA GLY A 221 16.10 10.48 -35.46
C GLY A 221 16.20 10.51 -33.94
N TYR A 222 17.42 10.49 -33.40
CA TYR A 222 17.66 10.66 -31.97
C TYR A 222 17.18 12.03 -31.47
N GLU A 223 17.58 13.10 -32.14
CA GLU A 223 17.22 14.48 -31.78
C GLU A 223 15.70 14.71 -31.83
N ARG A 224 15.03 14.18 -32.84
CA ARG A 224 13.56 14.26 -32.93
C ARG A 224 12.88 13.40 -31.88
N LEU A 225 13.42 12.23 -31.54
CA LEU A 225 12.90 11.39 -30.48
C LEU A 225 13.03 12.07 -29.10
N THR A 226 14.18 12.70 -28.80
CA THR A 226 14.36 13.44 -27.55
C THR A 226 13.44 14.66 -27.47
N THR A 227 13.25 15.37 -28.59
CA THR A 227 12.34 16.52 -28.67
C THR A 227 10.88 16.11 -28.48
N GLY A 228 10.44 15.03 -29.13
CA GLY A 228 9.09 14.48 -28.95
C GLY A 228 8.85 13.97 -27.53
N LEU A 229 9.83 13.31 -26.92
CA LEU A 229 9.76 12.89 -25.51
C LEU A 229 9.68 14.08 -24.56
N ASN A 230 10.47 15.13 -24.78
CA ASN A 230 10.44 16.35 -23.96
C ASN A 230 9.10 17.09 -24.07
N TYR A 231 8.48 17.10 -25.25
CA TYR A 231 7.15 17.67 -25.48
C TYR A 231 6.08 16.94 -24.63
N ILE A 232 6.17 15.61 -24.57
CA ILE A 232 5.27 14.77 -23.79
C ILE A 232 5.57 14.82 -22.29
N TYR A 233 6.85 14.90 -21.91
CA TYR A 233 7.30 14.81 -20.53
C TYR A 233 6.66 15.87 -19.62
N ASN A 234 6.46 17.09 -20.13
CA ASN A 234 5.77 18.16 -19.39
C ASN A 234 4.28 17.88 -19.13
N GLY A 235 3.63 17.03 -19.95
CA GLY A 235 2.25 16.59 -19.78
C GLY A 235 2.10 15.23 -19.07
N TRP A 236 3.19 14.49 -18.88
CA TRP A 236 3.16 13.12 -18.37
C TRP A 236 2.78 13.02 -16.89
N TRP A 237 3.23 13.97 -16.07
CA TRP A 237 2.93 14.04 -14.63
C TRP A 237 1.64 14.80 -14.29
N GLY A 238 0.93 15.30 -15.32
CA GLY A 238 -0.27 16.13 -15.18
C GLY A 238 -1.58 15.44 -15.57
N ARG A 239 -1.55 14.15 -15.94
CA ARG A 239 -2.74 13.34 -16.26
C ARG A 239 -3.06 12.33 -15.16
#